data_AF-A0A2S5Y5G8-F1
#
_entry.id   AF-A0A2S5Y5G8-F1
#
_cell.length_a   1.000
_cell.length_b   1.000
_cell.length_c   1.000
_cell.angle_alpha   90.00
_cell.angle_beta   90.00
_cell.angle_gamma   90.00
#
_symmetry.space_group_name_H-M   'P 1'
#
loop_
_entity.id
_entity.type
_entity.pdbx_description
1 polymer ?
#
loop_
_entity_poly.entity_id
_entity_poly.type
_entity_poly.pdbx_seq_one_letter_code
_entity_poly.pdbx_strand_id
1 'polypeptide(L)' 'MVNTGDEALHALSLESAWSLMVAYFRHDVTEKFLAPFFGVNQATVSRTLADSEVILMVFSTAVNPNSGPR' A
#
# COMPACT_ATOMS: atom_id res chain seq x y z
N MET A 1 12.75 27.34 14.93
CA MET A 1 12.22 26.00 15.24
C MET A 1 11.27 25.65 14.11
N VAL A 2 11.62 24.65 13.29
CA VAL A 2 10.82 24.23 12.14
C VAL A 2 9.65 23.39 12.64
N ASN A 3 8.46 23.72 12.14
CA ASN A 3 7.15 23.24 12.56
C ASN A 3 7.00 21.73 12.30
N THR A 4 7.00 20.90 13.35
CA THR A 4 6.84 19.43 13.29
C THR A 4 5.35 19.04 13.36
N GLY A 5 4.50 19.75 12.60
CA GLY A 5 3.04 19.70 12.78
C GLY A 5 2.21 19.30 11.57
N ASP A 6 2.81 19.16 10.39
CA ASP A 6 2.04 18.94 9.15
C ASP A 6 2.86 18.14 8.12
N GLU A 7 3.45 17.02 8.53
CA GLU A 7 3.73 15.95 7.57
C GLU A 7 2.38 15.29 7.24
N ALA A 8 1.54 15.99 6.49
CA ALA A 8 0.43 15.38 5.80
C ALA A 8 1.03 14.17 5.06
N LEU A 9 0.65 12.95 5.48
CA LEU A 9 0.94 11.76 4.69
C LEU A 9 0.34 12.01 3.32
N HIS A 10 1.17 12.43 2.37
CA HIS A 10 0.75 12.62 1.00
C HIS A 10 0.27 11.26 0.50
N ALA A 11 -1.05 11.13 0.37
CA ALA A 11 -1.65 9.93 -0.18
C ALA A 11 -1.17 9.80 -1.62
N LEU A 12 -0.63 8.63 -1.95
CA LEU A 12 -0.31 8.31 -3.33
C LEU A 12 -1.59 8.34 -4.18
N SER A 13 -1.45 8.73 -5.45
CA SER A 13 -2.52 8.50 -6.41
C SER A 13 -2.86 7.01 -6.47
N LEU A 14 -4.08 6.66 -6.86
CA LEU A 14 -4.49 5.27 -7.02
C LEU A 14 -3.55 4.51 -7.97
N GLU A 15 -3.18 5.10 -9.10
CA GLU A 15 -2.26 4.51 -10.07
C GLU A 15 -0.86 4.27 -9.48
N SER A 16 -0.35 5.24 -8.71
CA SER A 16 0.94 5.10 -8.03
C SER A 16 0.90 4.03 -6.94
N ALA A 17 -0.19 3.95 -6.18
CA ALA A 17 -0.39 2.92 -5.17
C ALA A 17 -0.45 1.51 -5.79
N TRP A 18 -1.13 1.34 -6.93
CA TRP A 18 -1.14 0.09 -7.69
C TRP A 18 0.25 -0.30 -8.20
N SER A 19 0.98 0.66 -8.77
CA SER A 19 2.35 0.43 -9.26
C SER A 19 3.29 0.02 -8.13
N LEU A 20 3.16 0.68 -6.97
CA LEU A 20 3.89 0.35 -5.75
C LEU A 20 3.55 -1.07 -5.26
N MET A 21 2.27 -1.42 -5.18
CA MET A 21 1.80 -2.75 -4.79
C MET A 21 2.39 -3.83 -5.69
N VAL A 22 2.35 -3.64 -7.02
CA VAL A 22 2.93 -4.60 -7.98
C VAL A 22 4.44 -4.71 -7.79
N ALA A 23 5.15 -3.59 -7.67
CA ALA A 23 6.60 -3.63 -7.43
C ALA A 23 6.96 -4.39 -6.15
N TYR A 24 6.21 -4.18 -5.06
CA TYR A 24 6.45 -4.86 -3.78
C TYR A 24 6.10 -6.35 -3.84
N PHE A 25 4.84 -6.70 -4.13
CA PHE A 25 4.36 -8.07 -4.02
C PHE A 25 4.78 -8.98 -5.19
N ARG A 26 4.94 -8.43 -6.41
CA ARG A 26 5.25 -9.23 -7.59
C ARG A 26 6.75 -9.29 -7.90
N HIS A 27 7.48 -8.21 -7.60
CA HIS A 27 8.87 -8.06 -7.97
C HIS A 27 9.83 -7.99 -6.78
N ASP A 28 9.32 -8.17 -5.55
CA ASP A 28 10.11 -8.23 -4.31
C ASP A 28 10.97 -6.97 -4.08
N VAL A 29 10.46 -5.81 -4.52
CA VAL A 29 11.14 -4.53 -4.36
C VAL A 29 10.93 -4.02 -2.95
N THR A 30 12.03 -3.72 -2.24
CA THR A 30 11.97 -3.25 -0.85
C THR A 30 11.32 -1.88 -0.69
N GLU A 31 10.64 -1.64 0.45
CA GLU A 31 10.06 -0.33 0.78
C GLU A 31 11.09 0.81 0.74
N LYS A 32 12.33 0.53 1.16
CA LYS A 32 13.44 1.49 1.17
C LYS A 32 13.78 1.99 -0.24
N PHE A 33 13.60 1.15 -1.25
CA PHE A 33 13.78 1.55 -2.65
C PHE A 33 12.54 2.30 -3.18
N LEU A 34 11.33 1.86 -2.81
CA LEU A 34 10.07 2.43 -3.28
C LEU A 34 9.86 3.87 -2.78
N ALA A 35 10.21 4.16 -1.52
CA ALA A 35 10.03 5.48 -0.93
C ALA A 35 10.65 6.63 -1.78
N PRO A 36 11.97 6.62 -2.09
CA PRO A 36 12.55 7.65 -2.95
C PRO A 36 12.05 7.57 -4.41
N PHE A 37 11.73 6.38 -4.92
CA PHE A 37 11.21 6.22 -6.30
C PHE A 37 9.87 6.94 -6.50
N PHE A 38 8.98 6.85 -5.50
CA PHE A 38 7.67 7.51 -5.52
C PHE A 38 7.68 8.92 -4.92
N GLY A 39 8.85 9.42 -4.48
CA GLY A 39 8.98 10.74 -3.87
C GLY A 39 8.24 10.89 -2.53
N VAL A 40 8.08 9.79 -1.79
CA VAL A 40 7.37 9.75 -0.50
C VAL A 40 8.28 9.23 0.62
N ASN A 41 7.87 9.43 1.86
CA ASN A 41 8.55 8.81 2.99
C ASN A 41 8.20 7.31 3.12
N GLN A 42 9.01 6.57 3.87
CA GLN A 42 8.79 5.14 4.05
C GLN A 42 7.46 4.84 4.76
N ALA A 43 7.01 5.69 5.68
CA ALA A 43 5.74 5.50 6.38
C ALA A 43 4.53 5.50 5.42
N THR A 44 4.55 6.35 4.39
CA THR A 44 3.54 6.35 3.31
C THR A 44 3.56 5.05 2.51
N VAL A 45 4.74 4.51 2.23
CA VAL A 45 4.89 3.21 1.55
C VAL A 45 4.28 2.09 2.40
N SER A 46 4.71 1.96 3.66
CA SER A 46 4.22 0.90 4.55
C SER A 46 2.71 0.99 4.76
N ARG A 47 2.16 2.21 4.89
CA ARG A 47 0.71 2.42 4.99
C ARG A 47 -0.03 1.99 3.73
N THR A 48 0.48 2.36 2.56
CA THR A 48 -0.12 2.01 1.27
C THR A 48 -0.15 0.49 1.07
N LEU A 49 0.91 -0.22 1.50
CA LEU A 49 0.97 -1.67 1.46
C LEU A 49 -0.04 -2.31 2.42
N ALA A 50 -0.17 -1.81 3.65
CA ALA A 50 -1.15 -2.30 4.61
C ALA A 50 -2.59 -2.11 4.10
N ASP A 51 -2.92 -0.93 3.55
CA ASP A 51 -4.25 -0.66 2.97
C ASP A 51 -4.52 -1.59 1.77
N SER A 52 -3.49 -1.86 0.96
CA SER A 52 -3.53 -2.77 -0.17
C SER A 52 -3.80 -4.22 0.23
N GLU A 53 -3.18 -4.71 1.30
CA GLU A 53 -3.41 -6.06 1.83
C GLU A 53 -4.87 -6.26 2.28
N VAL A 54 -5.45 -5.25 2.95
CA VAL A 54 -6.86 -5.28 3.36
C VAL A 54 -7.77 -5.37 2.14
N ILE A 55 -7.52 -4.58 1.10
CA ILE A 55 -8.29 -4.61 -0.14
C ILE A 55 -8.20 -5.99 -0.80
N LEU A 56 -6.99 -6.55 -0.91
CA LEU A 56 -6.79 -7.89 -1.47
C LEU A 56 -7.48 -8.97 -0.64
N MET A 57 -7.48 -8.85 0.68
CA MET A 57 -8.19 -9.76 1.57
C MET A 57 -9.70 -9.73 1.31
N VAL A 58 -10.31 -8.55 1.19
CA VAL A 58 -11.74 -8.38 0.89
C VAL A 58 -12.11 -9.03 -0.45
N PHE A 59 -11.30 -8.84 -1.49
CA PHE A 59 -11.53 -9.51 -2.77
C PHE A 59 -11.36 -11.04 -2.67
N SER A 60 -10.39 -11.51 -1.90
CA SER A 60 -10.13 -12.95 -1.75
C SER A 60 -11.22 -13.67 -0.95
N THR A 61 -11.77 -13.03 0.09
CA THR A 61 -12.89 -13.60 0.86
C THR A 61 -14.20 -13.58 0.08
N ALA A 62 -14.40 -12.62 -0.83
CA ALA A 62 -15.52 -12.62 -1.76
C ALA A 62 -15.43 -13.74 -2.82
N VAL A 63 -14.22 -14.21 -3.13
CA VAL A 63 -13.95 -15.25 -4.13
C VAL A 63 -13.80 -16.65 -3.51
N ASN A 64 -14.22 -16.87 -2.25
CA ASN A 64 -14.37 -18.22 -1.73
C ASN A 64 -15.77 -18.78 -2.08
N PRO A 65 -15.93 -19.58 -3.15
CA PRO A 65 -17.22 -20.18 -3.51
C PRO A 65 -17.71 -21.23 -2.50
N ASN A 66 -16.92 -21.60 -1.50
CA ASN A 66 -17.25 -22.66 -0.53
C ASN A 66 -17.69 -22.14 0.84
N SER A 67 -17.80 -20.83 1.06
CA SER A 67 -18.34 -20.26 2.31
C SER A 67 -19.86 -20.06 2.24
N GLY A 68 -20.59 -21.12 1.86
CA GLY A 68 -22.01 -21.22 2.15
C GLY A 68 -22.21 -21.55 3.64
N PRO A 69 -23.28 -21.06 4.29
CA PRO A 69 -23.56 -21.44 5.68
C PRO A 69 -23.78 -22.95 5.73
N ARG A 70 -23.02 -23.63 6.60
CA ARG A 70 -23.34 -24.99 7.03
C ARG A 70 -24.50 -24.95 8.02
#